data_AF-A0A084JPE3-F1
#
_entry.id   AF-A0A084JPE3-F1
#
_cell.length_a   1.000
_cell.length_b   1.000
_cell.length_c   1.000
_cell.angle_alpha   90.00
_cell.angle_beta   90.00
_cell.angle_gamma   90.00
#
_symmetry.space_group_name_H-M   'P 1'
#
loop_
_entity.id
_entity.type
_entity.pdbx_description
1 polymer ?
#
loop_
_entity_poly.entity_id
_entity_poly.type
_entity_poly.pdbx_seq_one_letter_code
_entity_poly.pdbx_strand_id
1 'polypeptide(L)'
;MINLSQNNLKDELILSLLNSYITSAINQYYNQYFNSELEVYNYENEVLDITSLNYLTVRIGVFPQIGAHNPVGYDRLTYIVDASGTAILQKYEHLASYEIPPHLKDTITKPLPRN
;
A
#
# COMPACT_ATOMS: atom_id res chain seq x y z
N MET A 1 3.78 -20.98 -21.30
CA MET A 1 4.03 -20.98 -19.85
C MET A 1 4.68 -19.65 -19.50
N ILE A 2 3.95 -18.77 -18.82
CA ILE A 2 4.51 -17.51 -18.31
C ILE A 2 5.37 -17.89 -17.09
N ASN A 3 6.62 -17.45 -17.09
CA ASN A 3 7.60 -17.78 -16.07
C ASN A 3 7.23 -17.01 -14.79
N LEU A 4 6.43 -17.64 -13.91
CA LEU A 4 5.93 -17.05 -12.65
C LEU A 4 7.04 -16.53 -11.73
N SER A 5 8.29 -16.98 -11.91
CA SER A 5 9.45 -16.61 -11.07
C SER A 5 10.06 -15.23 -11.39
N GLN A 6 10.02 -14.75 -12.63
CA GLN A 6 10.69 -13.50 -13.01
C GLN A 6 9.84 -12.25 -12.75
N ASN A 7 8.52 -12.33 -12.97
CA ASN A 7 7.61 -11.23 -12.66
C ASN A 7 7.54 -10.96 -11.16
N ASN A 8 7.58 -12.03 -10.34
CA ASN A 8 7.53 -11.92 -8.88
C ASN A 8 8.75 -11.17 -8.30
N LEU A 9 9.97 -11.46 -8.78
CA LEU A 9 11.19 -10.77 -8.31
C LEU A 9 11.24 -9.29 -8.69
N LYS A 10 10.72 -8.94 -9.87
CA LYS A 10 10.63 -7.54 -10.30
C LYS A 10 9.67 -6.76 -9.40
N ASP A 11 8.51 -7.34 -9.12
CA ASP A 11 7.50 -6.70 -8.29
C ASP A 11 7.98 -6.59 -6.83
N GLU A 12 8.62 -7.63 -6.30
CA GLU A 12 9.25 -7.61 -4.98
C GLU A 12 10.33 -6.52 -4.87
N LEU A 13 11.18 -6.36 -5.90
CA LEU A 13 12.17 -5.28 -5.95
C LEU A 13 11.49 -3.90 -5.96
N ILE A 14 10.44 -3.71 -6.77
CA ILE A 14 9.73 -2.43 -6.84
C ILE A 14 9.07 -2.09 -5.51
N LEU A 15 8.36 -3.04 -4.90
CA LEU A 15 7.73 -2.86 -3.59
C LEU A 15 8.78 -2.57 -2.52
N SER A 16 9.94 -3.22 -2.57
CA SER A 16 11.06 -2.96 -1.66
C SER A 16 11.64 -1.56 -1.82
N LEU A 17 11.81 -1.07 -3.05
CA LEU A 17 12.31 0.28 -3.32
C LEU A 17 11.30 1.37 -2.95
N LEU A 18 10.00 1.08 -3.10
CA LEU A 18 8.93 2.04 -2.83
C LEU A 18 8.34 1.95 -1.42
N ASN A 19 8.75 0.98 -0.59
CA ASN A 19 8.12 0.70 0.70
C ASN A 19 8.04 1.95 1.59
N SER A 20 9.10 2.74 1.71
CA SER A 20 9.09 3.94 2.56
C SER A 20 8.04 4.97 2.09
N TYR A 21 7.86 5.13 0.78
CA TYR A 21 6.86 6.01 0.20
C TYR A 21 5.45 5.48 0.41
N ILE A 22 5.25 4.16 0.28
CA ILE A 22 3.96 3.48 0.50
C ILE A 22 3.57 3.60 1.97
N THR A 23 4.45 3.19 2.89
CA THR A 23 4.24 3.22 4.33
C THR A 23 3.93 4.63 4.83
N SER A 24 4.64 5.64 4.33
CA SER A 24 4.35 7.05 4.65
C SER A 24 2.95 7.48 4.18
N ALA A 25 2.58 7.17 2.94
CA ALA A 25 1.27 7.51 2.39
C ALA A 25 0.11 6.83 3.14
N ILE A 26 0.28 5.54 3.47
CA ILE A 26 -0.68 4.77 4.28
C ILE A 26 -0.84 5.41 5.66
N ASN A 27 0.25 5.63 6.39
CA ASN A 27 0.19 6.17 7.74
C ASN A 27 -0.35 7.59 7.77
N GLN A 28 -0.05 8.41 6.75
CA GLN A 28 -0.64 9.74 6.62
C GLN A 28 -2.16 9.68 6.44
N TYR A 29 -2.69 8.72 5.67
CA TYR A 29 -4.14 8.57 5.48
C TYR A 29 -4.84 8.01 6.74
N TYR A 30 -4.22 7.02 7.38
CA TYR A 30 -4.83 6.25 8.47
C TYR A 30 -4.62 6.81 9.87
N ASN A 31 -3.73 7.79 10.07
CA ASN A 31 -3.48 8.40 11.39
C ASN A 31 -4.71 9.03 12.06
N GLN A 32 -5.77 9.29 11.28
CA GLN A 32 -7.03 9.81 11.80
C GLN A 32 -7.99 8.72 12.30
N TYR A 33 -7.75 7.45 11.92
CA TYR A 33 -8.60 6.31 12.23
C TYR A 33 -7.97 5.37 13.26
N PHE A 34 -6.64 5.37 13.38
CA PHE A 34 -5.89 4.52 14.31
C PHE A 34 -5.04 5.36 15.26
N ASN A 35 -4.81 4.85 16.48
CA ASN A 35 -3.89 5.46 17.46
C ASN A 35 -2.45 4.94 17.34
N SER A 36 -2.21 4.02 16.43
CA SER A 36 -0.89 3.48 16.08
C SER A 36 -0.66 3.60 14.59
N GLU A 37 0.61 3.51 14.19
CA GLU A 37 0.97 3.30 12.80
C GLU A 37 0.50 1.91 12.33
N LEU A 38 0.26 1.81 11.01
CA LEU A 38 -0.04 0.57 10.32
C LEU A 38 1.21 0.03 9.63
N GLU A 39 1.30 -1.29 9.62
CA GLU A 39 2.36 -2.06 8.98
C GLU A 39 2.04 -2.29 7.50
N VAL A 40 3.09 -2.31 6.68
CA VAL A 40 3.01 -2.56 5.23
C VAL A 40 4.03 -3.64 4.87
N TYR A 41 3.53 -4.84 4.60
CA TYR A 41 4.36 -5.98 4.23
C TYR A 41 4.41 -6.18 2.72
N ASN A 42 5.60 -6.10 2.13
CA ASN A 42 5.76 -6.20 0.67
C ASN A 42 5.16 -7.48 0.09
N TYR A 43 5.27 -8.61 0.78
CA TYR A 43 4.76 -9.91 0.30
C TYR A 43 3.23 -9.99 0.23
N GLU A 44 2.50 -9.04 0.83
CA GLU A 44 1.04 -8.95 0.72
C GLU A 44 0.58 -7.90 -0.30
N ASN A 45 1.46 -6.97 -0.68
CA ASN A 45 1.13 -5.90 -1.62
C ASN A 45 1.34 -6.33 -3.07
N GLU A 46 0.71 -5.61 -3.99
CA GLU A 46 0.66 -5.99 -5.39
C GLU A 46 1.09 -4.83 -6.28
N VAL A 47 2.01 -5.07 -7.22
CA VAL A 47 2.23 -4.15 -8.34
C VAL A 47 1.12 -4.41 -9.36
N LEU A 48 0.18 -3.49 -9.48
CA LEU A 48 -0.98 -3.63 -10.36
C LEU A 48 -0.61 -3.37 -11.82
N ASP A 49 0.17 -2.31 -12.07
CA ASP A 49 0.80 -2.06 -13.35
C ASP A 49 1.99 -1.11 -13.26
N ILE A 50 2.75 -1.08 -14.36
CA ILE A 50 3.82 -0.13 -14.59
C ILE A 50 3.68 0.37 -16.03
N THR A 51 3.57 1.68 -16.20
CA THR A 51 3.45 2.30 -17.52
C THR A 51 4.53 3.36 -17.72
N SER A 52 4.88 3.62 -18.99
CA SER A 52 5.82 4.66 -19.37
C SER A 52 5.26 5.37 -20.61
N LEU A 53 4.58 6.49 -20.39
CA LEU A 53 4.14 7.40 -21.45
C LEU A 53 5.04 8.64 -21.51
N ASN A 54 5.28 9.27 -20.36
CA ASN A 54 6.22 10.40 -20.19
C ASN A 54 7.13 10.22 -18.97
N TYR A 55 6.61 9.60 -17.91
CA TYR A 55 7.31 9.21 -16.70
C TYR A 55 6.95 7.76 -16.34
N LEU A 56 7.77 7.11 -15.52
CA LEU A 56 7.45 5.80 -14.99
C LEU A 56 6.31 5.96 -13.99
N THR A 57 5.13 5.41 -14.30
CA THR A 57 3.99 5.39 -13.38
C THR A 57 3.81 3.99 -12.85
N VAL A 58 3.72 3.85 -11.52
CA VAL A 58 3.54 2.57 -10.83
C VAL A 58 2.24 2.65 -10.04
N ARG A 59 1.33 1.69 -10.27
CA ARG A 59 0.13 1.52 -9.45
C ARG A 59 0.30 0.31 -8.54
N ILE A 60 -0.01 0.51 -7.26
CA ILE A 60 0.24 -0.46 -6.21
C ILE A 60 -1.05 -0.69 -5.42
N GLY A 61 -1.44 -1.94 -5.26
CA GLY A 61 -2.45 -2.39 -4.30
C GLY A 61 -1.79 -2.67 -2.96
N VAL A 62 -2.34 -2.09 -1.89
CA VAL A 62 -1.73 -2.11 -0.56
C VAL A 62 -2.73 -2.64 0.46
N PHE A 63 -2.28 -3.56 1.30
CA PHE A 63 -3.04 -4.13 2.40
C PHE A 63 -2.41 -3.67 3.73
N PRO A 64 -2.76 -2.47 4.22
CA PRO A 64 -2.22 -1.96 5.47
C PRO A 64 -2.74 -2.76 6.67
N GLN A 65 -1.91 -2.96 7.70
CA GLN A 65 -2.22 -3.90 8.79
C GLN A 65 -1.98 -3.35 10.20
N ILE A 66 -2.72 -3.89 11.17
CA ILE A 66 -2.41 -3.74 12.60
C ILE A 66 -1.53 -4.92 13.03
N GLY A 67 -0.25 -4.66 13.28
CA GLY A 67 0.72 -5.72 13.55
C GLY A 67 0.76 -6.75 12.42
N ALA A 68 1.18 -7.98 12.74
CA ALA A 68 1.27 -9.05 11.74
C ALA A 68 -0.10 -9.68 11.46
N HIS A 69 -0.48 -9.71 10.18
CA HIS A 69 -1.60 -10.42 9.57
C HIS A 69 -3.02 -9.90 9.86
N ASN A 70 -3.20 -8.61 10.20
CA ASN A 70 -4.54 -8.02 10.41
C ASN A 70 -4.80 -6.87 9.43
N PRO A 71 -5.16 -7.15 8.16
CA PRO A 71 -5.42 -6.10 7.18
C PRO A 71 -6.65 -5.28 7.57
N VAL A 72 -6.52 -3.95 7.49
CA VAL A 72 -7.59 -3.02 7.83
C VAL A 72 -8.37 -2.54 6.62
N GLY A 73 -7.81 -2.73 5.44
CA GLY A 73 -8.40 -2.33 4.18
C GLY A 73 -7.59 -2.75 2.97
N TYR A 74 -8.02 -2.24 1.82
CA TYR A 74 -7.33 -2.33 0.56
C TYR A 74 -7.29 -0.95 -0.08
N ASP A 75 -6.10 -0.46 -0.37
CA ASP A 75 -5.86 0.87 -0.92
C ASP A 75 -5.09 0.76 -2.23
N ARG A 76 -5.31 1.71 -3.14
CA ARG A 76 -4.55 1.84 -4.39
C ARG A 76 -3.78 3.15 -4.39
N LEU A 77 -2.47 3.03 -4.54
CA LEU A 77 -1.54 4.15 -4.64
C LEU A 77 -1.03 4.26 -6.07
N THR A 78 -0.99 5.47 -6.61
CA THR A 78 -0.38 5.76 -7.92
C THR A 78 0.80 6.69 -7.72
N TYR A 79 1.99 6.22 -8.07
CA TYR A 79 3.22 7.01 -8.00
C TYR A 79 3.74 7.33 -9.40
N ILE A 80 4.30 8.52 -9.56
CA ILE A 80 5.27 8.81 -10.61
C ILE A 80 6.66 8.65 -10.00
N VAL A 81 7.52 7.87 -10.65
CA VAL A 81 8.91 7.64 -10.25
C VAL A 81 9.82 8.30 -11.29
N ASP A 82 10.70 9.18 -10.85
CA ASP A 82 11.66 9.85 -11.73
C ASP A 82 12.95 9.03 -11.91
N ALA A 83 13.87 9.52 -12.74
CA ALA A 83 15.13 8.83 -13.03
C ALA A 83 16.09 8.73 -11.84
N SER A 84 15.87 9.50 -10.76
CA SER A 84 16.63 9.41 -9.51
C SER A 84 16.06 8.35 -8.55
N GLY A 85 14.91 7.77 -8.88
CA GLY A 85 14.18 6.87 -7.99
C GLY A 85 13.30 7.61 -6.98
N THR A 86 13.13 8.93 -7.11
CA THR A 86 12.20 9.69 -6.27
C THR A 86 10.78 9.38 -6.71
N ALA A 87 9.94 8.95 -5.76
CA ALA A 87 8.54 8.64 -6.01
C ALA A 87 7.63 9.75 -5.47
N ILE A 88 6.75 10.26 -6.33
CA ILE A 88 5.76 11.29 -5.99
C ILE A 88 4.37 10.67 -6.06
N LEU A 89 3.66 10.65 -4.94
CA LEU A 89 2.27 10.18 -4.88
C LEU A 89 1.38 11.11 -5.71
N GLN A 90 0.78 10.57 -6.76
CA GLN A 90 -0.17 11.29 -7.61
C GLN A 90 -1.61 11.08 -7.15
N LYS A 91 -1.92 9.88 -6.65
CA LYS A 91 -3.28 9.51 -6.25
C LYS A 91 -3.28 8.47 -5.14
N TYR A 92 -4.13 8.70 -4.15
CA TYR A 92 -4.49 7.75 -3.10
C TYR A 92 -5.97 7.39 -3.27
N GLU A 93 -6.30 6.11 -3.31
CA GLU A 93 -7.67 5.63 -3.39
C GLU A 93 -7.91 4.55 -2.34
N HIS A 94 -8.80 4.81 -1.40
CA HIS A 94 -9.31 3.77 -0.53
C HIS A 94 -10.35 2.93 -1.27
N LEU A 95 -10.15 1.61 -1.33
CA LEU A 95 -10.98 0.69 -2.11
C LEU A 95 -11.77 -0.31 -1.28
N ALA A 96 -11.40 -0.56 -0.01
CA ALA A 96 -12.16 -1.40 0.92
C ALA A 96 -11.69 -1.18 2.36
N SER A 97 -12.63 -1.25 3.30
CA SER A 97 -12.35 -1.44 4.73
C SER A 97 -12.71 -2.86 5.15
N TYR A 98 -11.86 -3.47 5.98
CA TYR A 98 -12.07 -4.83 6.49
C TYR A 98 -12.47 -4.83 7.96
N GLU A 99 -13.09 -5.93 8.39
CA GLU A 99 -13.52 -6.07 9.78
C GLU A 99 -12.30 -6.23 10.70
N ILE A 100 -12.23 -5.35 11.71
CA ILE A 100 -11.16 -5.41 12.70
C ILE A 100 -11.54 -6.40 13.82
N PRO A 101 -10.67 -7.37 14.15
CA PRO A 101 -10.91 -8.33 15.22
C PRO A 101 -11.27 -7.62 16.55
N PRO A 102 -12.18 -8.20 17.36
CA PRO A 102 -12.63 -7.57 18.60
C PRO A 102 -11.51 -7.15 19.56
N HIS A 103 -10.43 -7.93 19.63
CA HIS A 103 -9.28 -7.68 20.50
C HIS A 103 -8.38 -6.53 20.04
N LEU A 104 -8.57 -6.01 18.82
CA LEU A 104 -7.83 -4.88 18.26
C LEU A 104 -8.68 -3.61 18.16
N LYS A 105 -9.93 -3.62 18.63
CA LYS A 105 -10.84 -2.47 18.52
C LYS A 105 -10.34 -1.22 19.25
N ASP A 106 -9.55 -1.40 20.31
CA ASP A 106 -8.96 -0.29 21.07
C ASP A 106 -7.92 0.52 20.27
N THR A 107 -7.48 0.01 19.11
CA THR A 107 -6.62 0.76 18.19
C THR A 107 -7.39 1.79 17.37
N ILE A 108 -8.71 1.63 17.23
CA ILE A 108 -9.55 2.46 16.36
C ILE A 108 -9.99 3.72 17.11
N THR A 109 -9.62 4.88 16.58
CA THR A 109 -10.00 6.20 17.13
C THR A 109 -11.23 6.80 16.46
N LYS A 110 -11.50 6.41 15.20
CA LYS A 110 -12.67 6.84 14.42
C LYS A 110 -13.17 5.72 13.51
N PRO A 111 -14.46 5.70 13.14
CA PRO A 111 -14.99 4.74 12.18
C PRO A 111 -14.20 4.77 10.87
N LEU A 112 -13.87 3.58 10.35
CA LEU A 112 -13.20 3.44 9.06
C LEU A 112 -14.05 4.02 7.92
N PRO A 113 -13.41 4.55 6.87
CA PRO A 113 -14.11 5.06 5.70
C PRO A 113 -14.99 3.99 5.06
N ARG A 114 -16.17 4.39 4.59
CA ARG A 114 -17.04 3.53 3.77
C ARG A 114 -16.75 3.82 2.31
N ASN A 115 -16.73 2.78 1.48
CA ASN A 115 -16.74 2.92 0.03
C ASN A 115 -18.10 3.38 -0.48
#